data_AF-H5U2M7-F1
#
_entry.id   AF-H5U2M7-F1
#
_cell.length_a   1.000
_cell.length_b   1.000
_cell.length_c   1.000
_cell.angle_alpha   90.00
_cell.angle_beta   90.00
_cell.angle_gamma   90.00
#
_symmetry.space_group_name_H-M   'P 1'
#
loop_
_entity.id
_entity.type
_entity.pdbx_description
1 polymer ?
#
loop_
_entity_poly.entity_id
_entity_poly.type
_entity_poly.pdbx_seq_one_letter_code
_entity_poly.pdbx_strand_id
1 'polypeptide(L)'
;MHTETPQIDITHVLAAPRDLAFRVFTDPMHFAAWWGPVGNTLPASEIEFDIRSGGYQQWTEVSAADPHIRVRVRVDLTDVVEGELIDGLMHVGGQLPGGIEPFQTRIRY
;
A
#
# COMPACT_ATOMS: atom_id res chain seq x y z
N MET A 1 -9.26 10.90 17.45
CA MET A 1 -9.34 9.65 18.24
C MET A 1 -9.46 8.50 17.25
N HIS A 2 -8.46 7.63 17.15
CA HIS A 2 -8.56 6.37 16.39
C HIS A 2 -8.82 5.28 17.43
N THR A 3 -10.03 4.70 17.41
CA THR A 3 -10.58 3.90 18.51
C THR A 3 -10.82 2.45 18.14
N GLU A 4 -9.90 1.80 17.41
CA GLU A 4 -9.95 0.35 17.25
C GLU A 4 -8.54 -0.25 17.33
N THR A 5 -8.41 -1.34 18.09
CA THR A 5 -7.19 -2.14 18.19
C THR A 5 -6.86 -2.74 16.81
N PRO A 6 -5.61 -2.65 16.32
CA PRO A 6 -5.25 -3.26 15.05
C PRO A 6 -5.43 -4.78 15.12
N GLN A 7 -6.06 -5.36 14.09
CA GLN A 7 -6.17 -6.82 13.99
C GLN A 7 -4.79 -7.48 13.75
N ILE A 8 -3.91 -6.76 13.07
CA ILE A 8 -2.54 -7.17 12.76
C ILE A 8 -1.62 -6.00 13.06
N ASP A 9 -0.59 -6.25 13.87
CA ASP A 9 0.48 -5.30 14.20
C ASP A 9 1.82 -5.92 13.78
N ILE A 10 2.59 -5.16 12.99
CA ILE A 10 3.89 -5.58 12.49
C ILE A 10 4.88 -4.47 12.83
N THR A 11 5.94 -4.82 13.56
CA THR A 11 7.02 -3.91 13.92
C THR A 11 8.36 -4.42 13.41
N HIS A 12 9.11 -3.55 12.72
CA HIS A 12 10.46 -3.83 12.25
C HIS A 12 11.42 -2.68 12.57
N VAL A 13 12.67 -3.01 12.91
CA VAL A 13 13.75 -2.04 13.09
C VAL A 13 14.59 -2.01 11.82
N LEU A 14 14.67 -0.85 11.18
CA LEU A 14 15.44 -0.64 9.95
C LEU A 14 16.73 0.13 10.27
N ALA A 15 17.86 -0.37 9.79
CA ALA A 15 19.13 0.36 9.82
C ALA A 15 19.20 1.38 8.66
N ALA A 16 18.24 2.31 8.63
CA ALA A 16 18.09 3.30 7.57
C ALA A 16 17.62 4.65 8.14
N PRO A 17 17.93 5.79 7.48
CA PRO A 17 17.35 7.07 7.84
C PRO A 17 15.82 7.07 7.71
N ARG A 18 15.14 7.76 8.62
CA ARG A 18 13.67 7.89 8.65
C ARG A 18 13.10 8.38 7.32
N ASP A 19 13.71 9.41 6.72
CA ASP A 19 13.24 9.97 5.45
C ASP A 19 13.35 8.99 4.29
N LEU A 20 14.34 8.08 4.32
CA LEU A 20 14.42 7.01 3.31
C LEU A 20 13.35 5.96 3.56
N ALA A 21 13.16 5.54 4.82
CA ALA A 21 12.12 4.59 5.20
C ALA A 21 10.73 5.11 4.82
N PHE A 22 10.45 6.41 4.97
CA PHE A 22 9.19 6.99 4.54
C PHE A 22 9.07 7.06 3.00
N ARG A 23 10.14 7.46 2.30
CA ARG A 23 10.15 7.56 0.83
C ARG A 23 9.91 6.24 0.13
N VAL A 24 10.29 5.10 0.70
CA VAL A 24 10.01 3.81 0.05
C VAL A 24 8.52 3.44 0.01
N PHE A 25 7.68 4.12 0.81
CA PHE A 25 6.21 3.98 0.73
C PHE A 25 5.53 5.08 -0.09
N THR A 26 6.20 6.22 -0.30
CA THR A 26 5.56 7.44 -0.85
C THR A 26 6.09 7.87 -2.21
N ASP A 27 7.23 7.34 -2.63
CA ASP A 27 7.72 7.47 -4.00
C ASP A 27 7.28 6.25 -4.83
N PRO A 28 6.58 6.44 -5.97
CA PRO A 28 6.11 5.35 -6.81
C PRO A 28 7.20 4.37 -7.25
N MET A 29 8.41 4.89 -7.56
CA MET A 29 9.49 4.06 -8.06
C MET A 29 10.15 3.24 -6.97
N HIS A 30 10.37 3.83 -5.79
CA HIS A 30 10.82 3.05 -4.65
C HIS A 30 9.77 2.00 -4.27
N PHE A 31 8.50 2.38 -4.19
CA PHE A 31 7.42 1.46 -3.81
C PHE A 31 7.36 0.23 -4.72
N ALA A 32 7.41 0.43 -6.04
CA ALA A 32 7.42 -0.64 -7.03
C ALA A 32 8.59 -1.64 -6.86
N ALA A 33 9.70 -1.21 -6.25
CA ALA A 33 10.91 -2.02 -6.14
C ALA A 33 10.87 -3.03 -5.00
N TRP A 34 9.96 -2.88 -4.02
CA TRP A 34 9.93 -3.76 -2.85
C TRP A 34 8.53 -4.19 -2.40
N TRP A 35 7.49 -3.45 -2.76
CA TRP A 35 6.14 -3.75 -2.30
C TRP A 35 5.55 -4.98 -2.99
N GLY A 36 4.75 -5.72 -2.23
CA GLY A 36 3.99 -6.87 -2.70
C GLY A 36 4.63 -8.22 -2.35
N PRO A 37 3.89 -9.32 -2.51
CA PRO A 37 4.40 -10.68 -2.34
C PRO A 37 5.59 -10.95 -3.25
N VAL A 38 6.52 -11.77 -2.77
CA VAL A 38 7.71 -12.19 -3.53
C VAL A 38 7.29 -12.77 -4.88
N GLY A 39 7.87 -12.21 -5.95
CA GLY A 39 7.63 -12.62 -7.33
C GLY A 39 6.58 -11.77 -8.06
N ASN A 40 5.65 -11.14 -7.34
CA ASN A 40 4.64 -10.28 -7.97
C ASN A 40 5.26 -9.00 -8.52
N THR A 41 4.56 -8.37 -9.46
CA THR A 41 5.03 -7.14 -10.12
C THR A 41 4.03 -6.01 -9.95
N LEU A 42 4.54 -4.79 -9.82
CA LEU A 42 3.76 -3.57 -9.84
C LEU A 42 4.10 -2.81 -11.12
N PRO A 43 3.23 -2.78 -12.14
CA PRO A 43 3.47 -2.01 -13.35
C PRO A 43 3.59 -0.52 -12.99
N ALA A 44 4.77 0.09 -13.19
CA ALA A 44 5.03 1.47 -12.77
C ALA A 44 4.04 2.50 -13.37
N SER A 45 3.52 2.23 -14.57
CA SER A 45 2.49 3.05 -15.22
C SER A 45 1.11 3.01 -14.54
N GLU A 46 0.89 2.08 -13.62
CA GLU A 46 -0.35 1.90 -12.86
C GLU A 46 -0.20 2.34 -11.40
N ILE A 47 0.92 2.95 -11.04
CA ILE A 47 1.16 3.51 -9.69
C ILE A 47 0.95 5.03 -9.75
N GLU A 48 0.03 5.53 -8.94
CA GLU A 48 -0.30 6.95 -8.88
C GLU A 48 -0.54 7.40 -7.45
N PHE A 49 0.32 8.29 -6.95
CA PHE A 49 0.34 8.74 -5.55
C PHE A 49 0.17 10.27 -5.47
N ASP A 50 -0.77 10.72 -4.64
CA ASP A 50 -0.94 12.09 -4.16
C ASP A 50 -0.77 12.07 -2.63
N ILE A 51 0.47 12.22 -2.15
CA ILE A 51 0.85 11.98 -0.76
C ILE A 51 0.61 13.23 0.10
N ARG A 52 -0.61 13.34 0.62
CA ARG A 52 -1.05 14.35 1.58
C ARG A 52 -2.32 13.88 2.28
N SER A 53 -2.67 14.46 3.41
CA SER A 53 -3.99 14.21 4.02
C SER A 53 -5.11 14.61 3.04
N GLY A 54 -6.06 13.70 2.82
CA GLY A 54 -7.10 13.80 1.79
C GLY A 54 -6.65 13.44 0.36
N GLY A 55 -5.39 13.04 0.18
CA GLY A 55 -4.85 12.49 -1.07
C GLY A 55 -5.07 10.97 -1.16
N TYR A 56 -4.27 10.29 -1.98
CA TYR A 56 -4.40 8.85 -2.17
C TYR A 56 -3.10 8.16 -2.63
N GLN A 57 -3.04 6.86 -2.42
CA GLN A 57 -2.15 5.96 -3.15
C GLN A 57 -2.98 5.00 -4.00
N GLN A 58 -2.53 4.69 -5.20
CA GLN A 58 -3.15 3.68 -6.05
C GLN A 58 -2.07 2.87 -6.76
N TRP A 59 -2.25 1.56 -6.81
CA TRP A 59 -1.41 0.66 -7.60
C TRP A 59 -2.17 -0.60 -8.02
N THR A 60 -1.62 -1.31 -9.00
CA THR A 60 -2.04 -2.67 -9.35
C THR A 60 -0.89 -3.63 -9.06
N GLU A 61 -1.20 -4.72 -8.36
CA GLU A 61 -0.31 -5.86 -8.17
C GLU A 61 -0.71 -6.98 -9.13
N VAL A 62 0.24 -7.46 -9.93
CA VAL A 62 0.05 -8.56 -10.88
C VAL A 62 0.77 -9.79 -10.35
N SER A 63 0.02 -10.88 -10.20
CA SER A 63 0.57 -12.16 -9.72
C SER A 63 1.53 -12.77 -10.73
N ALA A 64 2.70 -13.23 -10.26
CA ALA A 64 3.60 -14.00 -11.10
C ALA A 64 3.12 -15.44 -11.36
N ALA A 65 2.29 -15.99 -10.47
CA ALA A 65 1.75 -17.34 -10.64
C ALA A 65 0.63 -17.39 -11.68
N ASP A 66 -0.15 -16.31 -11.80
CA ASP A 66 -1.21 -16.18 -12.80
C ASP A 66 -1.43 -14.69 -13.13
N PRO A 67 -1.00 -14.21 -14.31
CA PRO A 67 -1.16 -12.81 -14.71
C PRO A 67 -2.61 -12.33 -14.85
N HIS A 68 -3.61 -13.23 -14.83
CA HIS A 68 -5.03 -12.83 -14.74
C HIS A 68 -5.41 -12.34 -13.35
N ILE A 69 -4.66 -12.72 -12.31
CA ILE A 69 -4.83 -12.16 -10.97
C ILE A 69 -4.15 -10.79 -10.94
N ARG A 70 -4.98 -9.76 -10.91
CA ARG A 70 -4.58 -8.35 -10.87
C ARG A 70 -5.33 -7.65 -9.75
N VAL A 71 -4.68 -7.53 -8.61
CA VAL A 71 -5.22 -6.90 -7.42
C VAL A 71 -5.03 -5.40 -7.55
N ARG A 72 -6.14 -4.66 -7.68
CA ARG A 72 -6.11 -3.20 -7.67
C ARG A 72 -6.29 -2.71 -6.24
N VAL A 73 -5.34 -1.91 -5.79
CA VAL A 73 -5.36 -1.32 -4.46
C VAL A 73 -5.45 0.19 -4.57
N ARG A 74 -6.35 0.78 -3.79
CA ARG A 74 -6.41 2.22 -3.57
C ARG A 74 -6.45 2.49 -2.07
N VAL A 75 -5.66 3.44 -1.60
CA VAL A 75 -5.69 3.92 -0.23
C VAL A 75 -6.11 5.37 -0.25
N ASP A 76 -7.26 5.68 0.33
CA ASP A 76 -7.67 7.06 0.58
C ASP A 76 -6.99 7.54 1.87
N LEU A 77 -6.05 8.48 1.74
CA LEU A 77 -5.17 8.91 2.83
C LEU A 77 -5.94 9.86 3.74
N THR A 78 -6.18 9.41 4.98
CA THR A 78 -6.89 10.20 5.98
C THR A 78 -5.97 11.13 6.76
N ASP A 79 -4.73 10.68 7.04
CA ASP A 79 -3.72 11.50 7.70
C ASP A 79 -2.32 11.11 7.21
N VAL A 80 -1.48 12.11 6.99
CA VAL A 80 -0.09 11.95 6.55
C VAL A 80 0.77 12.94 7.31
N VAL A 81 1.77 12.41 8.02
CA VAL A 81 2.82 13.19 8.66
C VAL A 81 4.14 12.78 8.02
N GLU A 82 4.79 13.71 7.34
CA GLU A 82 6.02 13.42 6.59
C GLU A 82 7.09 12.80 7.51
N GLY A 83 7.62 11.65 7.10
CA GLY A 83 8.60 10.91 7.88
C GLY A 83 8.04 10.11 9.06
N GLU A 84 6.75 10.20 9.37
CA GLU A 84 6.20 9.63 10.62
C GLU A 84 4.95 8.77 10.46
N LEU A 85 4.03 9.13 9.57
CA LEU A 85 2.71 8.50 9.52
C LEU A 85 2.11 8.52 8.11
N ILE A 86 1.56 7.38 7.72
CA ILE A 86 0.60 7.23 6.64
C ILE A 86 -0.58 6.43 7.18
N ASP A 87 -1.76 7.05 7.24
CA ASP A 87 -2.99 6.43 7.73
C ASP A 87 -4.11 6.60 6.70
N GLY A 88 -4.76 5.52 6.31
CA GLY A 88 -5.82 5.57 5.31
C GLY A 88 -6.74 4.36 5.28
N LEU A 89 -7.83 4.53 4.51
CA LEU A 89 -8.74 3.44 4.19
C LEU A 89 -8.28 2.79 2.89
N MET A 90 -7.89 1.53 2.96
CA MET A 90 -7.49 0.72 1.82
C MET A 90 -8.71 0.00 1.24
N HIS A 91 -8.84 0.09 -0.08
CA HIS A 91 -9.83 -0.56 -0.91
C HIS A 91 -9.10 -1.57 -1.79
N VAL A 92 -9.49 -2.84 -1.69
CA VAL A 92 -8.89 -3.94 -2.44
C VAL A 92 -9.94 -4.51 -3.38
N GLY A 93 -9.61 -4.59 -4.67
CA GLY A 93 -10.49 -5.10 -5.72
C GLY A 93 -9.73 -5.55 -6.96
N GLY A 94 -10.40 -5.54 -8.12
CA GLY A 94 -9.85 -6.06 -9.37
C GLY A 94 -10.12 -7.56 -9.55
N GLN A 95 -9.22 -8.27 -10.24
CA GLN A 95 -9.28 -9.72 -10.38
C GLN A 95 -8.57 -10.38 -9.20
N LEU A 96 -9.33 -10.67 -8.14
CA LEU A 96 -8.83 -11.26 -6.91
C LEU A 96 -8.72 -12.80 -7.01
N PRO A 97 -7.75 -13.43 -6.30
CA PRO A 97 -7.61 -14.88 -6.30
C PRO A 97 -8.74 -15.57 -5.53
N GLY A 98 -9.05 -16.82 -5.92
CA GLY A 98 -9.81 -17.74 -5.08
C GLY A 98 -11.25 -17.31 -4.75
N GLY A 99 -11.87 -16.45 -5.58
CA GLY A 99 -13.23 -15.97 -5.35
C GLY A 99 -13.37 -15.01 -4.17
N ILE A 100 -12.26 -14.39 -3.74
CA ILE A 100 -12.31 -13.32 -2.74
C ILE A 100 -13.08 -12.14 -3.33
N GLU A 101 -14.08 -11.66 -2.58
CA GLU A 101 -14.83 -10.45 -2.92
C GLU A 101 -14.03 -9.19 -2.56
N PRO A 102 -14.21 -8.07 -3.29
CA PRO A 102 -13.62 -6.80 -2.93
C PRO A 102 -13.96 -6.39 -1.50
N PHE A 103 -13.00 -5.80 -0.80
CA PHE A 103 -13.15 -5.44 0.60
C PHE A 103 -12.42 -4.14 0.94
N GLN A 104 -12.71 -3.63 2.14
CA GLN A 104 -12.03 -2.47 2.70
C GLN A 104 -11.37 -2.84 4.03
N THR A 105 -10.24 -2.20 4.32
CA THR A 105 -9.57 -2.29 5.61
C THR A 105 -8.80 -1.01 5.88
N ARG A 106 -8.44 -0.74 7.13
CA ARG A 106 -7.60 0.40 7.48
C ARG A 106 -6.13 0.00 7.47
N ILE A 107 -5.27 0.87 6.95
CA ILE A 107 -3.83 0.72 7.04
C ILE A 107 -3.24 1.91 7.76
N ARG A 108 -2.20 1.64 8.55
CA ARG A 108 -1.43 2.64 9.28
C ARG A 108 0.01 2.15 9.37
N TYR A 109 0.96 2.95 8.91
CA TYR A 109 2.39 2.66 8.97
C TYR A 109 3.23 3.94 9.06
#